data_AF-A0A2T2RF16-F1
#
_entry.id   AF-A0A2T2RF16-F1
#
_cell.length_a   1.000
_cell.length_b   1.000
_cell.length_c   1.000
_cell.angle_alpha   90.00
_cell.angle_beta   90.00
_cell.angle_gamma   90.00
#
_symmetry.space_group_name_H-M   'P 1'
#
loop_
_entity.id
_entity.type
_entity.pdbx_description
1 polymer ?
#
loop_
_entity_poly.entity_id
_entity_poly.type
_entity_poly.pdbx_seq_one_letter_code
_entity_poly.pdbx_strand_id
1 'polypeptide(L)'
;MSAAAPPVPARPALRTATPTAVWLLCGVLLGLALAWSVVVPTFRGPQEIAHVDRARDIAARASLPPPGVALSRQVVAAGQHANFWSDFSDSPLLEPDRTVRYRIADAAPRTARPSFDSLFPAGGRSPVVNPQSASPPLYHAVAAGVLAVLPATTAYDVVVWLLRALGALLVAPLPWLACWPCWAGASPSGWRA
;
A
#
# COMPACT_ATOMS: atom_id res chain seq x y z
N MET A 1 49.76 -15.41 -45.72
CA MET A 1 49.43 -15.91 -44.37
C MET A 1 48.19 -15.16 -43.91
N SER A 2 47.02 -15.78 -43.98
CA SER A 2 45.75 -15.13 -43.61
C SER A 2 45.53 -15.27 -42.10
N ALA A 3 45.49 -14.16 -41.38
CA ALA A 3 45.20 -14.16 -39.95
C ALA A 3 43.74 -14.55 -39.73
N ALA A 4 43.50 -15.64 -39.00
CA ALA A 4 42.17 -16.07 -38.61
C ALA A 4 41.52 -14.97 -37.75
N ALA A 5 40.31 -14.57 -38.12
CA ALA A 5 39.53 -13.63 -37.34
C ALA A 5 39.31 -14.17 -35.91
N PRO A 6 39.39 -13.31 -34.86
CA PRO A 6 39.17 -13.74 -33.50
C PRO A 6 37.74 -14.30 -33.36
N PRO A 7 37.55 -15.36 -32.55
CA PRO A 7 36.23 -15.92 -32.32
C PRO A 7 35.31 -14.85 -31.73
N VAL A 8 34.16 -14.63 -32.38
CA VAL A 8 33.09 -13.78 -31.84
C VAL A 8 32.67 -14.38 -30.50
N PRO A 9 32.70 -13.62 -29.38
CA PRO A 9 32.27 -14.15 -28.10
C PRO A 9 30.82 -14.59 -28.20
N ALA A 10 30.58 -15.87 -27.86
CA ALA A 10 29.23 -16.43 -27.85
C ALA A 10 28.35 -15.58 -26.92
N ARG A 11 27.21 -15.10 -27.44
CA ARG A 11 26.22 -14.42 -26.60
C ARG A 11 25.80 -15.37 -25.48
N PRO A 12 25.83 -14.96 -24.21
CA PRO A 12 25.34 -15.81 -23.13
C PRO A 12 23.90 -16.20 -23.46
N ALA A 13 23.62 -17.50 -23.49
CA ALA A 13 22.27 -17.98 -23.69
C ALA A 13 21.41 -17.42 -22.54
N LEU A 14 20.35 -16.69 -22.87
CA LEU A 14 19.35 -16.30 -21.88
C LEU A 14 18.86 -17.59 -21.22
N ARG A 15 19.04 -17.72 -19.90
CA ARG A 15 18.34 -18.75 -19.15
C ARG A 15 16.87 -18.34 -19.11
N THR A 16 16.06 -18.94 -19.97
CA THR A 16 14.64 -18.60 -20.17
C THR A 16 13.76 -19.02 -19.00
N ALA A 17 14.23 -19.90 -18.12
CA ALA A 17 13.47 -20.37 -16.97
C ALA A 17 13.74 -19.50 -15.73
N THR A 18 12.73 -18.74 -15.32
CA THR A 18 12.64 -18.20 -13.95
C THR A 18 12.75 -19.36 -12.94
N PRO A 19 13.75 -19.39 -12.05
CA PRO A 19 13.86 -20.42 -11.03
C PRO A 19 12.62 -20.43 -10.15
N THR A 20 12.09 -21.63 -9.86
CA THR A 20 10.95 -21.85 -8.96
C THR A 20 11.12 -21.13 -7.62
N ALA A 21 12.36 -21.01 -7.13
CA ALA A 21 12.68 -20.25 -5.93
C ALA A 21 12.20 -18.79 -5.97
N VAL A 22 12.25 -18.12 -7.11
CA VAL A 22 11.80 -16.72 -7.23
C VAL A 22 10.28 -16.61 -7.16
N TRP A 23 9.55 -17.56 -7.75
CA TRP A 23 8.10 -17.64 -7.57
C TRP A 23 7.71 -17.93 -6.13
N LEU A 24 8.43 -18.83 -5.45
CA LEU A 24 8.22 -19.10 -4.03
C LEU A 24 8.45 -17.84 -3.19
N LEU A 25 9.49 -17.05 -3.47
CA LEU A 25 9.72 -15.77 -2.79
C LEU A 25 8.60 -14.77 -3.01
N CYS A 26 8.08 -14.65 -4.24
CA CYS A 26 6.92 -13.79 -4.54
C CYS A 26 5.69 -14.25 -3.74
N GLY A 27 5.43 -15.56 -3.69
CA GLY A 27 4.32 -16.16 -2.95
C GLY A 27 4.45 -15.96 -1.44
N VAL A 28 5.64 -16.15 -0.87
CA VAL A 28 5.92 -15.91 0.57
C VAL A 28 5.73 -14.43 0.91
N LEU A 29 6.23 -13.52 0.08
CA LEU A 29 6.07 -12.08 0.28
C LEU A 29 4.60 -11.66 0.25
N LEU A 30 3.84 -12.15 -0.75
CA LEU A 30 2.41 -11.92 -0.86
C LEU A 30 1.66 -12.47 0.37
N GLY A 31 1.96 -13.72 0.75
CA GLY A 31 1.35 -14.37 1.92
C GLY A 31 1.63 -13.61 3.22
N LEU A 32 2.86 -13.15 3.42
CA LEU A 32 3.24 -12.35 4.58
C LEU A 32 2.50 -11.00 4.59
N ALA A 33 2.43 -10.30 3.46
CA ALA A 33 1.73 -9.02 3.35
C ALA A 33 0.21 -9.17 3.59
N LEU A 34 -0.40 -10.24 3.08
CA LEU A 34 -1.81 -10.55 3.33
C LEU A 34 -2.07 -10.98 4.78
N ALA A 35 -1.18 -11.76 5.39
CA ALA A 35 -1.30 -12.11 6.80
C ALA A 35 -1.20 -10.86 7.67
N TRP A 36 -0.24 -9.98 7.39
CA TRP A 36 -0.11 -8.68 8.05
C TRP A 36 -1.36 -7.82 7.90
N SER A 37 -1.98 -7.80 6.71
CA SER A 37 -3.18 -6.99 6.45
C SER A 37 -4.40 -7.41 7.28
N VAL A 38 -4.44 -8.66 7.74
CA VAL A 38 -5.50 -9.22 8.59
C VAL A 38 -5.18 -9.07 10.07
N VAL A 39 -3.92 -9.31 10.46
CA VAL A 39 -3.47 -9.26 11.87
C VAL A 39 -3.42 -7.83 12.38
N VAL A 40 -2.93 -6.90 11.56
CA VAL A 40 -2.76 -5.51 11.97
C VAL A 40 -4.08 -4.75 11.86
N PRO A 41 -4.53 -4.05 12.92
CA PRO A 41 -5.77 -3.27 12.87
C PRO A 41 -5.75 -2.19 11.77
N THR A 42 -6.94 -1.77 11.33
CA THR A 42 -7.12 -0.72 10.32
C THR A 42 -6.50 0.61 10.77
N PHE A 43 -5.90 1.34 9.82
CA PHE A 43 -5.21 2.63 10.00
C PHE A 43 -3.89 2.60 10.78
N ARG A 44 -3.38 1.42 11.15
CA ARG A 44 -2.07 1.31 11.85
C ARG A 44 -0.87 1.32 10.90
N GLY A 45 -1.08 1.18 9.61
CA GLY A 45 -0.01 1.32 8.63
C GLY A 45 0.48 2.77 8.55
N PRO A 46 1.80 3.02 8.38
CA PRO A 46 2.31 4.36 8.12
C PRO A 46 1.56 5.00 6.96
N GLN A 47 1.01 6.21 7.17
CA GLN A 47 0.29 6.99 6.16
C GLN A 47 -0.95 6.30 5.55
N GLU A 48 -1.46 5.22 6.14
CA GLU A 48 -2.56 4.44 5.58
C GLU A 48 -3.83 5.28 5.39
N ILE A 49 -4.17 6.09 6.38
CA ILE A 49 -5.33 6.99 6.35
C ILE A 49 -5.26 7.97 5.17
N ALA A 50 -4.06 8.46 4.85
CA ALA A 50 -3.81 9.41 3.78
C ALA A 50 -3.90 8.75 2.39
N HIS A 51 -3.46 7.49 2.26
CA HIS A 51 -3.60 6.73 1.01
C HIS A 51 -5.07 6.41 0.71
N VAL A 52 -5.83 6.01 1.74
CA VAL A 52 -7.26 5.71 1.64
C VAL A 52 -8.04 6.95 1.23
N ASP A 53 -7.77 8.09 1.89
CA ASP A 53 -8.37 9.36 1.54
C ASP A 53 -8.10 9.76 0.09
N ARG A 54 -6.84 9.65 -0.36
CA ARG A 54 -6.44 10.00 -1.71
C ARG A 54 -7.14 9.13 -2.77
N ALA A 55 -7.25 7.82 -2.53
CA ALA A 55 -7.95 6.91 -3.44
C ALA A 55 -9.45 7.23 -3.52
N ARG A 56 -10.10 7.47 -2.36
CA ARG A 56 -11.52 7.87 -2.31
C ARG A 56 -11.77 9.19 -3.02
N ASP A 57 -10.88 10.16 -2.83
CA ASP A 57 -10.97 11.48 -3.43
C ASP A 57 -10.87 11.45 -4.95
N ILE A 58 -10.03 10.59 -5.51
CA ILE A 58 -9.93 10.37 -6.96
C ILE A 58 -11.17 9.62 -7.46
N ALA A 59 -11.62 8.59 -6.75
CA ALA A 59 -12.82 7.83 -7.13
C ALA A 59 -14.06 8.73 -7.20
N ALA A 60 -14.22 9.65 -6.26
CA ALA A 60 -15.34 10.59 -6.23
C ALA A 60 -15.27 11.68 -7.32
N ARG A 61 -14.07 12.11 -7.73
CA ARG A 61 -13.86 13.22 -8.67
C ARG A 61 -13.50 12.81 -10.08
N ALA A 62 -13.23 11.52 -10.31
CA ALA A 62 -12.65 10.98 -11.54
C ALA A 62 -11.40 11.75 -12.02
N SER A 63 -10.67 12.40 -11.11
CA SER A 63 -9.53 13.25 -11.41
C SER A 63 -8.57 13.34 -10.23
N LEU A 64 -7.30 13.65 -10.51
CA LEU A 64 -6.29 13.82 -9.47
C LEU A 64 -6.53 15.16 -8.74
N PRO A 65 -6.73 15.16 -7.42
CA PRO A 65 -6.89 16.41 -6.69
C PRO A 65 -5.57 17.20 -6.68
N PRO A 66 -5.62 18.55 -6.61
CA PRO A 66 -4.42 19.36 -6.51
C PRO A 66 -3.59 19.00 -5.25
N PRO A 67 -2.29 19.36 -5.22
CA PRO A 67 -1.48 19.27 -4.02
C PRO A 67 -2.07 20.07 -2.85
N GLY A 68 -1.79 19.66 -1.60
CA GLY A 68 -2.22 20.40 -0.41
C GLY A 68 -3.69 20.24 -0.02
N VAL A 69 -4.46 19.39 -0.70
CA VAL A 69 -5.84 19.08 -0.32
C VAL A 69 -5.88 18.38 1.04
N ALA A 70 -6.76 18.85 1.92
CA ALA A 70 -6.95 18.28 3.24
C ALA A 70 -7.72 16.95 3.25
N LEU A 71 -7.48 16.15 4.28
CA LEU A 71 -8.18 14.87 4.48
C LEU A 71 -9.69 15.09 4.59
N SER A 72 -10.48 14.19 4.00
CA SER A 72 -11.93 14.14 4.17
C SER A 72 -12.29 13.88 5.64
N ARG A 73 -13.33 14.57 6.13
CA ARG A 73 -13.87 14.33 7.48
C ARG A 73 -14.40 12.92 7.65
N GLN A 74 -14.89 12.28 6.58
CA GLN A 74 -15.33 10.88 6.61
C GLN A 74 -14.18 9.93 6.95
N VAL A 75 -13.00 10.16 6.38
CA VAL A 75 -11.82 9.32 6.62
C VAL A 75 -11.25 9.60 8.01
N VAL A 76 -11.25 10.86 8.46
CA VAL A 76 -10.90 11.20 9.85
C VAL A 76 -11.83 10.51 10.84
N ALA A 77 -13.15 10.56 10.62
CA ALA A 77 -14.15 9.88 11.45
C ALA A 77 -13.97 8.36 11.46
N ALA A 78 -13.62 7.75 10.32
CA ALA A 78 -13.29 6.32 10.26
C ALA A 78 -12.04 5.98 11.09
N GLY A 79 -11.02 6.85 11.05
CA GLY A 79 -9.87 6.74 11.94
C GLY A 79 -10.27 6.82 13.41
N GLN A 80 -11.17 7.74 13.78
CA GLN A 80 -11.63 7.89 15.16
C GLN A 80 -12.39 6.65 15.61
N HIS A 81 -13.30 6.14 14.78
CA HIS A 81 -14.06 4.92 15.04
C HIS A 81 -13.17 3.67 15.13
N ALA A 82 -12.06 3.64 14.40
CA ALA A 82 -11.04 2.59 14.49
C ALA A 82 -10.08 2.76 15.67
N ASN A 83 -10.31 3.74 16.55
CA ASN A 83 -9.41 4.13 17.64
C ASN A 83 -7.98 4.46 17.17
N PHE A 84 -7.84 4.98 15.94
CA PHE A 84 -6.54 5.44 15.43
C PHE A 84 -6.11 6.72 16.13
N TRP A 85 -7.00 7.70 16.25
CA TRP A 85 -6.66 9.01 16.79
C TRP A 85 -6.61 9.07 18.30
N SER A 86 -7.29 8.17 19.03
CA SER A 86 -7.12 8.05 20.49
C SER A 86 -5.64 7.80 20.85
N ASP A 87 -4.88 7.12 19.99
CA ASP A 87 -3.43 6.94 20.18
C ASP A 87 -2.61 8.23 20.01
N PHE A 88 -3.17 9.24 19.33
CA PHE A 88 -2.52 10.54 19.08
C PHE A 88 -3.07 11.66 19.98
N SER A 89 -4.36 11.63 20.31
CA SER A 89 -5.03 12.61 21.17
C SER A 89 -4.82 12.32 22.66
N ASP A 90 -4.69 11.05 23.04
CA ASP A 90 -4.26 10.62 24.37
C ASP A 90 -2.78 10.23 24.40
N SER A 91 -2.00 10.53 23.33
CA SER A 91 -0.57 10.24 23.31
C SER A 91 0.14 11.15 24.31
N PRO A 92 0.64 10.60 25.43
CA PRO A 92 1.54 11.32 26.27
C PRO A 92 2.92 11.11 25.66
N LEU A 93 3.21 11.79 24.54
CA LEU A 93 4.61 12.04 24.19
C LEU A 93 5.29 12.97 25.24
N LEU A 94 4.61 13.22 26.37
CA LEU A 94 5.04 13.85 27.61
C LEU A 94 4.99 12.94 28.86
N GLU A 95 4.53 11.68 28.79
CA GLU A 95 4.69 10.73 29.92
C GLU A 95 5.29 9.38 29.48
N PRO A 96 6.32 8.86 30.18
CA PRO A 96 7.18 7.81 29.64
C PRO A 96 6.61 6.38 29.74
N ASP A 97 5.42 6.17 30.33
CA ASP A 97 5.05 4.84 30.86
C ASP A 97 3.77 4.21 30.26
N ARG A 98 3.16 4.82 29.24
CA ARG A 98 2.04 4.17 28.55
C ARG A 98 2.49 3.54 27.24
N THR A 99 2.95 2.29 27.35
CA THR A 99 2.85 1.36 26.20
C THR A 99 1.39 1.37 25.74
N VAL A 100 1.11 1.92 24.56
CA VAL A 100 -0.22 1.83 23.93
C VAL A 100 -0.48 0.35 23.64
N ARG A 101 -1.04 -0.35 24.63
CA ARG A 101 -1.34 -1.78 24.52
C ARG A 101 -2.67 -1.92 23.80
N TYR A 102 -2.60 -2.20 22.51
CA TYR A 102 -3.75 -2.58 21.70
C TYR A 102 -4.46 -3.77 22.33
N ARG A 103 -5.63 -3.56 22.93
CA ARG A 103 -6.51 -4.67 23.32
C ARG A 103 -7.46 -4.93 22.17
N ILE A 104 -7.58 -6.19 21.80
CA ILE A 104 -8.57 -6.67 20.82
C ILE A 104 -9.99 -6.24 21.25
N ALA A 105 -10.24 -6.14 22.55
CA ALA A 105 -11.50 -5.68 23.14
C ALA A 105 -11.88 -4.23 22.78
N ASP A 106 -10.90 -3.37 22.44
CA ASP A 106 -11.16 -1.97 22.10
C ASP A 106 -11.50 -1.80 20.61
N ALA A 107 -11.39 -2.85 19.80
CA ALA A 107 -11.74 -2.80 18.38
C ALA A 107 -13.24 -3.01 18.21
N ALA A 108 -13.90 -2.10 17.47
CA ALA A 108 -15.29 -2.27 17.08
C ALA A 108 -15.49 -3.63 16.37
N PRO A 109 -16.51 -4.44 16.74
CA PRO A 109 -16.86 -5.68 16.07
C PRO A 109 -17.03 -5.46 14.56
N ARG A 110 -16.57 -6.41 13.72
CA ARG A 110 -16.65 -6.26 12.25
C ARG A 110 -18.06 -5.97 11.74
N THR A 111 -19.07 -6.62 12.32
CA THR A 111 -20.48 -6.43 11.96
C THR A 111 -21.05 -5.06 12.33
N ALA A 112 -20.38 -4.32 13.21
CA ALA A 112 -20.77 -3.00 13.67
C ALA A 112 -20.01 -1.87 12.95
N ARG A 113 -19.15 -2.18 11.97
CA ARG A 113 -18.32 -1.18 11.30
C ARG A 113 -19.11 -0.47 10.19
N PRO A 114 -19.34 0.85 10.31
CA PRO A 114 -20.06 1.62 9.30
C PRO A 114 -19.28 1.79 7.99
N SER A 115 -19.96 2.30 6.95
CA SER A 115 -19.27 2.86 5.79
C SER A 115 -18.74 4.27 6.08
N PHE A 116 -17.79 4.74 5.28
CA PHE A 116 -17.28 6.12 5.39
C PHE A 116 -18.38 7.18 5.32
N ASP A 117 -19.37 6.98 4.45
CA ASP A 117 -20.43 7.96 4.22
C ASP A 117 -21.40 8.01 5.41
N SER A 118 -21.63 6.88 6.07
CA SER A 118 -22.45 6.84 7.30
C SER A 118 -21.76 7.45 8.53
N LEU A 119 -20.43 7.46 8.58
CA LEU A 119 -19.67 8.05 9.68
C LEU A 119 -19.70 9.58 9.69
N PHE A 120 -19.71 10.19 8.51
CA PHE A 120 -19.82 11.64 8.37
C PHE A 120 -20.65 12.02 7.14
N PRO A 121 -21.99 11.95 7.23
CA PRO A 121 -22.88 12.15 6.08
C PRO A 121 -22.78 13.54 5.46
N ALA A 122 -22.48 14.57 6.26
CA ALA A 122 -22.32 15.94 5.79
C ALA A 122 -21.07 16.14 4.89
N GLY A 123 -20.17 15.16 4.81
CA GLY A 123 -18.93 15.25 4.05
C GLY A 123 -17.98 16.35 4.55
N GLY A 124 -17.23 16.96 3.62
CA GLY A 124 -16.33 18.08 3.95
C GLY A 124 -14.91 17.68 4.34
N ARG A 125 -14.13 18.69 4.72
CA ARG A 125 -12.66 18.60 4.89
C ARG A 125 -12.25 18.85 6.33
N SER A 126 -11.23 18.13 6.77
CA SER A 126 -10.53 18.35 8.04
C SER A 126 -9.52 19.51 7.88
N PRO A 127 -8.96 20.05 8.97
CA PRO A 127 -7.86 21.01 8.89
C PRO A 127 -6.50 20.37 8.54
N VAL A 128 -6.42 19.03 8.48
CA VAL A 128 -5.16 18.30 8.26
C VAL A 128 -4.93 18.08 6.77
N VAL A 129 -3.82 18.60 6.25
CA VAL A 129 -3.40 18.38 4.85
C VAL A 129 -3.08 16.91 4.61
N ASN A 130 -3.53 16.35 3.48
CA ASN A 130 -3.18 14.99 3.10
C ASN A 130 -1.71 14.93 2.60
N PRO A 131 -0.79 14.23 3.30
CA PRO A 131 0.61 14.16 2.91
C PRO A 131 0.85 13.36 1.61
N GLN A 132 -0.11 12.54 1.18
CA GLN A 132 -0.04 11.79 -0.09
C GLN A 132 -0.42 12.64 -1.31
N SER A 133 -0.63 13.94 -1.12
CA SER A 133 -0.94 14.87 -2.20
C SER A 133 0.22 15.09 -3.19
N ALA A 134 1.45 14.78 -2.80
CA ALA A 134 2.65 14.82 -3.65
C ALA A 134 3.07 13.44 -4.22
N SER A 135 2.35 12.37 -3.88
CA SER A 135 2.72 11.01 -4.30
C SER A 135 2.43 10.77 -5.79
N PRO A 136 3.23 9.90 -6.47
CA PRO A 136 2.97 9.54 -7.87
C PRO A 136 1.53 9.02 -8.07
N PRO A 137 0.83 9.47 -9.12
CA PRO A 137 -0.62 9.31 -9.21
C PRO A 137 -1.09 7.89 -9.55
N LEU A 138 -0.22 7.07 -10.17
CA LEU A 138 -0.62 5.78 -10.74
C LEU A 138 -1.23 4.83 -9.71
N TYR A 139 -0.59 4.68 -8.55
CA TYR A 139 -1.09 3.81 -7.48
C TYR A 139 -2.50 4.23 -7.04
N HIS A 140 -2.71 5.53 -6.81
CA HIS A 140 -3.99 6.04 -6.33
C HIS A 140 -5.08 6.01 -7.42
N ALA A 141 -4.72 6.10 -8.69
CA ALA A 141 -5.65 5.93 -9.80
C ALA A 141 -6.16 4.48 -9.90
N VAL A 142 -5.27 3.49 -9.78
CA VAL A 142 -5.65 2.07 -9.75
C VAL A 142 -6.50 1.77 -8.51
N ALA A 143 -6.08 2.26 -7.34
CA ALA A 143 -6.85 2.14 -6.11
C ALA A 143 -8.25 2.76 -6.25
N ALA A 144 -8.36 3.95 -6.84
CA ALA A 144 -9.64 4.60 -7.10
C ALA A 144 -10.53 3.77 -8.04
N GLY A 145 -9.95 3.13 -9.06
CA GLY A 145 -10.68 2.20 -9.93
C GLY A 145 -11.26 1.00 -9.19
N VAL A 146 -10.49 0.43 -8.24
CA VAL A 146 -11.00 -0.62 -7.34
C VAL A 146 -12.15 -0.10 -6.47
N LEU A 147 -12.06 1.13 -5.96
CA LEU A 147 -13.12 1.72 -5.12
C LEU A 147 -14.37 2.10 -5.91
N ALA A 148 -14.24 2.49 -7.18
CA ALA A 148 -15.34 2.97 -8.02
C ALA A 148 -16.40 1.88 -8.28
N VAL A 149 -16.03 0.60 -8.18
CA VAL A 149 -16.96 -0.53 -8.37
C VAL A 149 -17.56 -1.05 -7.05
N LEU A 150 -17.16 -0.49 -5.91
CA LEU A 150 -17.69 -0.90 -4.62
C LEU A 150 -18.98 -0.12 -4.27
N PRO A 151 -19.96 -0.77 -3.62
CA PRO A 151 -21.10 -0.06 -3.06
C PRO A 151 -20.65 0.98 -2.03
N ALA A 152 -21.30 2.16 -2.01
CA ALA A 152 -21.04 3.21 -1.01
C ALA A 152 -21.33 2.75 0.44
N THR A 153 -22.12 1.68 0.60
CA THR A 153 -22.44 1.04 1.88
C THR A 153 -21.34 0.10 2.38
N THR A 154 -20.26 -0.11 1.61
CA THR A 154 -19.15 -0.97 2.01
C THR A 154 -18.48 -0.44 3.28
N ALA A 155 -18.31 -1.30 4.28
CA ALA A 155 -17.68 -0.95 5.55
C ALA A 155 -16.25 -0.43 5.33
N TYR A 156 -15.84 0.56 6.14
CA TYR A 156 -14.56 1.22 5.96
C TYR A 156 -13.36 0.25 6.06
N ASP A 157 -13.47 -0.79 6.89
CA ASP A 157 -12.39 -1.74 7.12
C ASP A 157 -12.20 -2.70 5.94
N VAL A 158 -13.29 -3.09 5.28
CA VAL A 158 -13.25 -3.87 4.03
C VAL A 158 -12.57 -3.07 2.92
N VAL A 159 -12.92 -1.78 2.78
CA VAL A 159 -12.25 -0.87 1.83
C VAL A 159 -10.75 -0.80 2.12
N VAL A 160 -10.35 -0.61 3.37
CA VAL A 160 -8.93 -0.54 3.74
C VAL A 160 -8.23 -1.88 3.48
N TRP A 161 -8.85 -3.01 3.81
CA TRP A 161 -8.28 -4.33 3.52
C TRP A 161 -8.08 -4.57 2.02
N LEU A 162 -9.04 -4.17 1.17
CA LEU A 162 -8.91 -4.26 -0.29
C LEU A 162 -7.72 -3.43 -0.80
N LEU A 163 -7.52 -2.23 -0.26
CA LEU A 163 -6.37 -1.41 -0.61
C LEU A 163 -5.05 -2.00 -0.11
N ARG A 164 -5.02 -2.64 1.06
CA ARG A 164 -3.86 -3.42 1.52
C ARG A 164 -3.57 -4.60 0.61
N ALA A 165 -4.60 -5.33 0.19
CA ALA A 165 -4.47 -6.45 -0.74
C ALA A 165 -3.94 -5.99 -2.11
N LEU A 166 -4.42 -4.85 -2.61
CA LEU A 166 -3.86 -4.21 -3.80
C LEU A 166 -2.37 -3.88 -3.62
N GLY A 167 -2.01 -3.24 -2.51
CA GLY A 167 -0.61 -2.97 -2.18
C GLY A 167 0.24 -4.24 -2.12
N ALA A 168 -0.25 -5.30 -1.47
CA ALA A 168 0.43 -6.59 -1.40
C ALA A 168 0.64 -7.21 -2.79
N LEU A 169 -0.36 -7.15 -3.67
CA LEU A 169 -0.27 -7.63 -5.05
C LEU A 169 0.75 -6.83 -5.88
N LEU A 170 0.82 -5.52 -5.70
CA LEU A 170 1.78 -4.66 -6.42
C LEU A 170 3.23 -4.86 -5.95
N VAL A 171 3.43 -5.26 -4.69
CA VAL A 171 4.74 -5.54 -4.09
C VAL A 171 5.19 -6.99 -4.35
N ALA A 172 4.24 -7.93 -4.54
CA ALA A 172 4.53 -9.33 -4.79
C ALA A 172 5.54 -9.62 -5.92
N PRO A 173 5.56 -8.91 -7.07
CA PRO A 173 6.53 -9.18 -8.14
C PRO A 173 7.93 -8.58 -7.89
N LEU A 174 8.17 -7.86 -6.79
CA LEU A 174 9.48 -7.25 -6.53
C LEU A 174 10.65 -8.26 -6.47
N PRO A 175 10.53 -9.45 -5.83
CA PRO A 175 11.60 -10.44 -5.88
C PRO A 175 11.92 -10.88 -7.31
N TRP A 176 10.90 -11.01 -8.15
CA TRP A 176 11.05 -11.33 -9.57
C TRP A 176 11.78 -10.23 -10.34
N LEU A 177 11.40 -8.96 -10.12
CA LEU A 177 12.07 -7.81 -10.73
C LEU A 177 13.52 -7.64 -10.24
N ALA A 178 13.77 -7.89 -8.96
CA ALA A 178 15.10 -7.77 -8.36
C ALA A 178 16.06 -8.85 -8.88
N CYS A 179 15.58 -10.09 -9.07
CA CYS A 179 16.37 -11.18 -9.62
C CYS A 179 16.49 -11.13 -11.16
N TRP A 180 15.82 -10.17 -11.81
CA TRP A 180 15.78 -10.09 -13.27
C TRP A 180 17.17 -10.02 -13.94
N PRO A 181 18.14 -9.20 -13.47
CA PRO A 181 19.45 -9.14 -14.09
C PRO A 181 20.23 -10.46 -13.97
N CYS A 182 20.05 -11.18 -12.86
CA CYS A 182 20.80 -12.40 -12.54
C CYS A 182 20.45 -13.58 -13.46
N TRP A 183 19.21 -13.64 -13.98
CA TRP A 183 18.82 -14.70 -14.92
C TRP A 183 18.81 -14.25 -16.38
N ALA A 184 18.79 -12.94 -16.65
CA ALA A 184 18.75 -12.39 -18.01
C ALA A 184 20.14 -12.42 -18.67
N GLY A 185 21.14 -12.98 -17.98
CA GLY A 185 22.52 -13.04 -18.47
C GLY A 185 23.27 -11.71 -18.36
N ALA A 186 22.78 -10.75 -17.59
CA ALA A 186 23.49 -9.50 -17.33
C ALA A 186 24.62 -9.76 -16.34
N SER A 187 25.84 -9.94 -16.86
CA SER A 187 27.05 -9.95 -16.05
C SER A 187 27.25 -8.56 -15.41
N PRO A 188 27.49 -8.45 -14.09
CA PRO A 188 27.87 -7.20 -13.46
C PRO A 188 29.32 -6.85 -13.84
N SER A 189 29.56 -6.39 -15.06
CA SER A 189 30.91 -6.07 -15.57
C SER A 189 31.29 -4.60 -15.38
N GLY A 190 30.88 -3.95 -14.29
CA GLY A 190 31.04 -2.50 -14.14
C GLY A 190 31.36 -1.94 -12.76
N TRP A 191 31.58 -2.79 -11.74
CA TRP A 191 31.89 -2.31 -10.38
C TRP A 191 33.22 -2.87 -9.91
N ARG A 192 34.30 -2.39 -10.53
CA ARG A 192 35.63 -2.34 -9.91
C ARG A 192 36.12 -0.91 -10.07
N ALA A 193 35.99 -0.14 -8.99
CA ALA A 193 36.77 1.06 -8.76
C ALA A 193 38.09 0.65 -8.08
#